data_AF-A0A6P8FK33-F1
#
_entry.id   AF-A0A6P8FK33-F1
#
_cell.length_a   1.000
_cell.length_b   1.000
_cell.length_c   1.000
_cell.angle_alpha   90.00
_cell.angle_beta   90.00
_cell.angle_gamma   90.00
#
_symmetry.space_group_name_H-M   'P 1'
#
loop_
_entity.id
_entity.type
_entity.pdbx_description
1 polymer ?
#
loop_
_entity_poly.entity_id
_entity_poly.type
_entity_poly.pdbx_seq_one_letter_code
_entity_poly.pdbx_strand_id
1 'polypeptide(L)'
;MSPVLDVNRVDLDHAINHKDHQTDFSEPECLFVRRGQIFTISLHLNSGQYNEGKDTLTITAEIGAQPSENDGTRAVFRVSDTIDEASWGAKASSRTAGVLTLSISSAPSAPIGHYTLFLDQEGQRQVKLGQFVLLYNPWCPRDSVYLDDEDKLEEYVLSQDGLIYVINLALPWIFGQFQQGILDICLKLLGIDPAGVQGCGATGNPVYVTRLLSGLIHKHVLWGNWNDTSDGVNPEEWQSSVEILQRWDMEKSLVRYGQCWVFAAVNCTGISTAGLSPG
;
A
#
# COMPACT_ATOMS: atom_id res chain seq x y z
N MET A 1 -14.54 -10.17 34.72
CA MET A 1 -13.82 -9.24 33.83
C MET A 1 -12.35 -9.53 33.98
N SER A 2 -11.67 -9.87 32.89
CA SER A 2 -10.23 -10.00 32.88
C SER A 2 -9.60 -8.62 33.02
N PRO A 3 -8.40 -8.50 33.63
CA PRO A 3 -7.69 -7.24 33.66
C PRO A 3 -7.45 -6.71 32.24
N VAL A 4 -7.49 -5.39 32.09
CA VAL A 4 -7.19 -4.71 30.82
C VAL A 4 -5.79 -5.09 30.36
N LEU A 5 -5.63 -5.38 29.07
CA LEU A 5 -4.34 -5.68 28.46
C LEU A 5 -3.44 -4.44 28.56
N ASP A 6 -2.31 -4.58 29.23
CA ASP A 6 -1.29 -3.53 29.30
C ASP A 6 -0.22 -3.79 28.24
N VAL A 7 -0.40 -3.18 27.07
CA VAL A 7 0.50 -3.34 25.91
C VAL A 7 1.75 -2.50 26.13
N ASN A 8 2.90 -3.17 26.21
CA ASN A 8 4.21 -2.54 26.35
C ASN A 8 4.83 -2.19 25.00
N ARG A 9 4.83 -3.16 24.08
CA ARG A 9 5.46 -3.06 22.78
C ARG A 9 4.62 -3.78 21.74
N VAL A 10 4.50 -3.16 20.57
CA VAL A 10 3.92 -3.80 19.38
C VAL A 10 5.04 -4.13 18.41
N ASP A 11 5.10 -5.39 17.98
CA ASP A 11 5.87 -5.82 16.83
C ASP A 11 4.90 -6.00 15.66
N LEU A 12 5.19 -5.34 14.54
CA LEU A 12 4.39 -5.47 13.31
C LEU A 12 4.85 -6.66 12.45
N ASP A 13 5.78 -7.48 12.95
CA ASP A 13 6.25 -8.73 12.34
C ASP A 13 6.69 -8.55 10.87
N HIS A 14 7.34 -7.42 10.57
CA HIS A 14 7.70 -6.96 9.22
C HIS A 14 8.28 -8.07 8.34
N ALA A 15 9.30 -8.78 8.81
CA ALA A 15 10.01 -9.78 7.99
C ALA A 15 9.13 -10.94 7.52
N ILE A 16 8.16 -11.38 8.33
CA ILE A 16 7.25 -12.47 7.95
C ILE A 16 6.17 -11.92 7.03
N ASN A 17 5.58 -10.78 7.39
CA ASN A 17 4.52 -10.17 6.59
C ASN A 17 5.02 -9.72 5.21
N HIS A 18 6.19 -9.09 5.12
CA HIS A 18 6.75 -8.68 3.84
C HIS A 18 6.98 -9.86 2.90
N LYS A 19 7.46 -10.98 3.46
CA LYS A 19 7.67 -12.20 2.70
C LYS A 19 6.38 -12.79 2.20
N ASP A 20 5.41 -12.94 3.08
CA ASP A 20 4.12 -13.57 2.76
C ASP A 20 3.31 -12.69 1.78
N HIS A 21 3.44 -11.38 1.87
CA HIS A 21 2.73 -10.42 1.01
C HIS A 21 3.52 -9.97 -0.23
N GLN A 22 4.70 -10.54 -0.50
CA GLN A 22 5.55 -10.17 -1.63
C GLN A 22 5.83 -8.66 -1.66
N THR A 23 6.30 -8.15 -0.53
CA THR A 23 6.68 -6.76 -0.26
C THR A 23 8.05 -6.69 0.43
N ASP A 24 8.91 -7.70 0.27
CA ASP A 24 10.28 -7.77 0.82
C ASP A 24 11.22 -6.66 0.32
N PHE A 25 10.82 -5.96 -0.74
CA PHE A 25 11.53 -4.83 -1.30
C PHE A 25 11.30 -3.52 -0.51
N SER A 26 10.35 -3.53 0.42
CA SER A 26 9.92 -2.35 1.15
C SER A 26 10.92 -1.89 2.21
N GLU A 27 10.79 -0.62 2.61
CA GLU A 27 11.61 -0.04 3.68
C GLU A 27 11.33 -0.72 5.03
N PRO A 28 12.36 -0.99 5.86
CA PRO A 28 12.22 -1.77 7.09
C PRO A 28 11.41 -1.07 8.19
N GLU A 29 11.18 0.24 8.07
CA GLU A 29 10.46 1.04 9.07
C GLU A 29 8.94 1.02 8.88
N CYS A 30 8.44 0.57 7.72
CA CYS A 30 7.02 0.57 7.40
C CYS A 30 6.53 -0.82 6.99
N LEU A 31 5.41 -1.26 7.58
CA LEU A 31 4.77 -2.51 7.22
C LEU A 31 3.96 -2.32 5.93
N PHE A 32 4.27 -3.08 4.89
CA PHE A 32 3.53 -3.09 3.63
C PHE A 32 2.86 -4.44 3.45
N VAL A 33 1.55 -4.44 3.31
CA VAL A 33 0.73 -5.65 3.16
C VAL A 33 -0.26 -5.45 2.03
N ARG A 34 -0.75 -6.55 1.47
CA ARG A 34 -1.71 -6.55 0.36
C ARG A 34 -3.09 -6.93 0.86
N ARG A 35 -4.13 -6.26 0.36
CA ARG A 35 -5.51 -6.44 0.82
C ARG A 35 -6.04 -7.85 0.57
N GLY A 36 -7.00 -8.29 1.40
CA GLY A 36 -7.62 -9.61 1.24
C GLY A 36 -6.70 -10.80 1.53
N GLN A 37 -5.59 -10.56 2.24
CA GLN A 37 -4.66 -11.57 2.73
C GLN A 37 -4.32 -11.26 4.19
N ILE A 38 -4.14 -12.32 4.99
CA ILE A 38 -3.88 -12.19 6.43
C ILE A 38 -2.44 -11.74 6.68
N PHE A 39 -2.27 -10.73 7.53
CA PHE A 39 -1.00 -10.36 8.13
C PHE A 39 -1.06 -10.50 9.65
N THR A 40 0.09 -10.55 10.31
CA THR A 40 0.19 -10.81 11.75
C THR A 40 0.89 -9.65 12.47
N ILE A 41 0.44 -9.33 13.68
CA ILE A 41 1.15 -8.43 14.59
C ILE A 41 1.22 -9.06 15.98
N SER A 42 2.30 -8.78 16.71
CA SER A 42 2.57 -9.35 18.03
C SER A 42 2.59 -8.28 19.11
N LEU A 43 1.70 -8.42 20.09
CA LEU A 43 1.58 -7.51 21.23
C LEU A 43 2.32 -8.10 22.44
N HIS A 44 3.37 -7.44 22.90
CA HIS A 44 4.07 -7.78 24.13
C HIS A 44 3.39 -7.08 25.31
N LEU A 45 2.90 -7.87 26.26
CA LEU A 45 2.12 -7.40 27.39
C LEU A 45 2.99 -7.29 28.64
N ASN A 46 2.87 -6.19 29.39
CA ASN A 46 3.40 -6.09 30.76
C ASN A 46 2.55 -6.91 31.74
N SER A 47 1.23 -6.86 31.54
CA SER A 47 0.24 -7.55 32.36
C SER A 47 -1.06 -7.74 31.59
N GLY A 48 -1.93 -8.60 32.12
CA GLY A 48 -3.15 -9.03 31.43
C GLY A 48 -2.93 -10.30 30.61
N GLN A 49 -4.00 -11.07 30.45
CA GLN A 49 -4.02 -12.27 29.62
C GLN A 49 -5.31 -12.26 28.82
N TYR A 50 -5.19 -12.47 27.51
CA TYR A 50 -6.35 -12.65 26.66
C TYR A 50 -6.91 -14.06 26.84
N ASN A 51 -8.18 -14.14 27.24
CA ASN A 51 -8.94 -15.37 27.34
C ASN A 51 -9.88 -15.48 26.14
N GLU A 52 -9.52 -16.37 25.21
CA GLU A 52 -10.32 -16.68 24.03
C GLU A 52 -11.76 -17.05 24.42
N GLY A 53 -12.74 -16.47 23.72
CA GLY A 53 -14.18 -16.63 23.99
C GLY A 53 -14.72 -15.91 25.23
N LYS A 54 -13.89 -15.31 26.09
CA LYS A 54 -14.33 -14.53 27.26
C LYS A 54 -14.10 -13.04 27.09
N ASP A 55 -12.91 -12.68 26.61
CA ASP A 55 -12.52 -11.28 26.49
C ASP A 55 -12.94 -10.73 25.13
N THR A 56 -13.56 -9.53 25.13
CA THR A 56 -13.97 -8.87 23.89
C THR A 56 -12.95 -7.81 23.51
N LEU A 57 -12.24 -8.07 22.41
CA LEU A 57 -11.34 -7.11 21.77
C LEU A 57 -11.98 -6.61 20.47
N THR A 58 -11.91 -5.30 20.26
CA THR A 58 -12.34 -4.62 19.03
C THR A 58 -11.12 -3.96 18.40
N ILE A 59 -10.94 -4.19 17.09
CA ILE A 59 -9.92 -3.52 16.30
C ILE A 59 -10.61 -2.48 15.42
N THR A 60 -9.98 -1.32 15.32
CA THR A 60 -10.36 -0.28 14.37
C THR A 60 -9.20 -0.02 13.42
N ALA A 61 -9.47 -0.12 12.11
CA ALA A 61 -8.55 0.29 11.06
C ALA A 61 -9.07 1.59 10.42
N GLU A 62 -8.23 2.61 10.35
CA GLU A 62 -8.59 3.94 9.85
C GLU A 62 -7.58 4.44 8.80
N ILE A 63 -8.08 5.05 7.73
CA ILE A 63 -7.30 5.68 6.66
C ILE A 63 -7.80 7.11 6.39
N GLY A 64 -6.87 8.02 6.10
CA GLY A 64 -7.15 9.42 5.77
C GLY A 64 -7.46 10.31 6.99
N ALA A 65 -7.62 11.61 6.75
CA ALA A 65 -7.81 12.61 7.82
C ALA A 65 -9.21 12.64 8.44
N GLN A 66 -10.22 12.15 7.73
CA GLN A 66 -11.61 12.06 8.21
C GLN A 66 -12.18 10.64 7.99
N PRO A 67 -11.73 9.65 8.78
CA PRO A 67 -12.17 8.27 8.63
C PRO A 67 -13.67 8.12 8.91
N SER A 68 -14.38 7.39 8.05
CA SER A 68 -15.82 7.15 8.17
C SER A 68 -16.17 5.74 7.70
N GLU A 69 -17.11 5.09 8.39
CA GLU A 69 -17.57 3.74 7.99
C GLU A 69 -18.37 3.81 6.68
N ASN A 70 -19.09 4.91 6.45
CA ASN A 70 -19.91 5.12 5.25
C ASN A 70 -19.05 5.22 3.98
N ASP A 71 -17.86 5.83 4.09
CA ASP A 71 -16.93 6.00 2.98
C ASP A 71 -15.94 4.83 2.85
N GLY A 72 -16.06 3.82 3.73
CA GLY A 72 -15.16 2.67 3.77
C GLY A 72 -13.75 2.98 4.26
N THR A 73 -13.51 4.18 4.81
CA THR A 73 -12.20 4.63 5.32
C THR A 73 -12.00 4.35 6.82
N ARG A 74 -13.02 3.78 7.47
CA ARG A 74 -12.96 3.26 8.85
C ARG A 74 -13.64 1.90 8.91
N ALA A 75 -12.96 0.90 9.47
CA ALA A 75 -13.50 -0.43 9.70
C ALA A 75 -13.35 -0.80 11.18
N VAL A 76 -14.46 -1.13 11.83
CA VAL A 76 -14.51 -1.58 13.23
C VAL A 76 -14.93 -3.04 13.24
N PHE A 77 -14.11 -3.93 13.78
CA PHE A 77 -14.38 -5.37 13.77
C PHE A 77 -13.91 -6.02 15.07
N ARG A 78 -14.65 -7.04 15.50
CA ARG A 78 -14.33 -7.79 16.72
C ARG A 78 -13.31 -8.88 16.40
N VAL A 79 -12.44 -9.12 17.37
CA VAL A 79 -11.60 -10.32 17.37
C VAL A 79 -12.50 -11.53 17.59
N SER A 80 -12.32 -12.56 16.77
CA SER A 80 -13.10 -13.81 16.84
C SER A 80 -12.22 -15.05 16.64
N ASP A 81 -12.81 -16.23 16.83
CA ASP A 81 -12.08 -17.51 16.77
C ASP A 81 -11.69 -17.91 15.32
N THR A 82 -12.37 -17.33 14.34
CA THR A 82 -12.17 -17.53 12.91
C THR A 82 -11.88 -16.22 12.21
N ILE A 83 -11.22 -16.26 11.06
CA ILE A 83 -10.99 -15.09 10.23
C ILE A 83 -11.43 -15.41 8.81
N ASP A 84 -12.25 -14.54 8.23
CA ASP A 84 -12.62 -14.59 6.82
C ASP A 84 -11.84 -13.52 6.07
N GLU A 85 -11.09 -13.94 5.07
CA GLU A 85 -10.32 -13.07 4.19
C GLU A 85 -11.19 -12.29 3.18
N ALA A 86 -12.53 -12.44 3.22
CA ALA A 86 -13.45 -11.65 2.39
C ALA A 86 -13.82 -10.30 3.02
N SER A 87 -13.51 -10.09 4.29
CA SER A 87 -13.87 -8.88 5.03
C SER A 87 -12.78 -8.46 6.01
N TRP A 88 -12.96 -7.28 6.59
CA TRP A 88 -12.19 -6.90 7.77
C TRP A 88 -12.48 -7.86 8.93
N GLY A 89 -11.43 -8.41 9.52
CA GLY A 89 -11.55 -9.38 10.60
C GLY A 89 -10.24 -9.55 11.34
N ALA A 90 -10.32 -10.09 12.56
CA ALA A 90 -9.14 -10.46 13.31
C ALA A 90 -9.36 -11.70 14.16
N LYS A 91 -8.27 -12.41 14.40
CA LYS A 91 -8.16 -13.52 15.33
C LYS A 91 -7.00 -13.25 16.28
N ALA A 92 -7.20 -13.54 17.56
CA ALA A 92 -6.15 -13.46 18.56
C ALA A 92 -5.72 -14.86 18.99
N SER A 93 -4.43 -15.02 19.27
CA SER A 93 -3.90 -16.24 19.89
C SER A 93 -2.77 -15.90 20.85
N SER A 94 -2.76 -16.56 22.01
CA SER A 94 -1.67 -16.42 22.99
C SER A 94 -0.97 -17.77 23.14
N ARG A 95 -0.01 -18.02 22.24
CA ARG A 95 0.81 -19.25 22.26
C ARG A 95 1.97 -19.16 23.24
N THR A 96 2.43 -17.94 23.51
CA THR A 96 3.58 -17.64 24.37
C THR A 96 3.13 -16.73 25.50
N ALA A 97 3.53 -17.04 26.74
CA ALA A 97 3.19 -16.21 27.89
C ALA A 97 3.67 -14.77 27.70
N GLY A 98 2.78 -13.80 27.95
CA GLY A 98 3.08 -12.37 27.80
C GLY A 98 3.08 -11.87 26.35
N VAL A 99 2.73 -12.70 25.36
CA VAL A 99 2.59 -12.30 23.96
C VAL A 99 1.19 -12.66 23.46
N LEU A 100 0.52 -11.67 22.86
CA LEU A 100 -0.73 -11.84 22.15
C LEU A 100 -0.50 -11.58 20.66
N THR A 101 -0.67 -12.61 19.85
CA THR A 101 -0.54 -12.52 18.40
C THR A 101 -1.91 -12.26 17.79
N LEU A 102 -2.02 -11.19 17.00
CA LEU A 102 -3.22 -10.84 16.25
C LEU A 102 -2.99 -11.13 14.76
N SER A 103 -3.78 -12.02 14.20
CA SER A 103 -3.91 -12.19 12.76
C SER A 103 -5.03 -11.30 12.26
N ILE A 104 -4.77 -10.45 11.28
CA ILE A 104 -5.70 -9.43 10.78
C ILE A 104 -5.86 -9.63 9.27
N SER A 105 -7.09 -9.53 8.79
CA SER A 105 -7.41 -9.51 7.37
C SER A 105 -8.16 -8.23 7.04
N SER A 106 -7.83 -7.64 5.90
CA SER A 106 -8.63 -6.57 5.31
C SER A 106 -9.68 -7.15 4.34
N ALA A 107 -10.70 -6.36 4.02
CA ALA A 107 -11.53 -6.67 2.87
C ALA A 107 -10.69 -6.59 1.57
N PRO A 108 -10.90 -7.48 0.57
CA PRO A 108 -10.25 -7.40 -0.74
C PRO A 108 -10.60 -6.14 -1.55
N SER A 109 -11.65 -5.41 -1.16
CA SER A 109 -12.05 -4.14 -1.77
C SER A 109 -11.65 -2.91 -0.94
N ALA A 110 -10.88 -3.09 0.14
CA ALA A 110 -10.50 -2.00 1.01
C ALA A 110 -9.72 -0.91 0.24
N PRO A 111 -9.90 0.37 0.60
CA PRO A 111 -9.05 1.46 0.10
C PRO A 111 -7.57 1.16 0.30
N ILE A 112 -6.73 1.42 -0.69
CA ILE A 112 -5.28 1.32 -0.52
C ILE A 112 -4.73 2.58 0.16
N GLY A 113 -3.64 2.42 0.93
CA GLY A 113 -2.93 3.53 1.56
C GLY A 113 -2.49 3.32 3.00
N HIS A 114 -2.13 4.42 3.67
CA HIS A 114 -1.67 4.40 5.06
C HIS A 114 -2.85 4.23 6.03
N TYR A 115 -2.86 3.10 6.73
CA TYR A 115 -3.79 2.81 7.82
C TYR A 115 -3.14 3.00 9.18
N THR A 116 -3.96 3.38 10.15
CA THR A 116 -3.64 3.27 11.58
C THR A 116 -4.51 2.19 12.21
N LEU A 117 -3.89 1.30 12.99
CA LEU A 117 -4.59 0.30 13.79
C LEU A 117 -4.75 0.74 15.23
N PHE A 118 -5.94 0.50 15.75
CA PHE A 118 -6.28 0.70 17.15
C PHE A 118 -6.88 -0.57 17.74
N LEU A 119 -6.53 -0.84 18.99
CA LEU A 119 -7.14 -1.88 19.81
C LEU A 119 -7.97 -1.22 20.90
N ASP A 120 -9.21 -1.69 21.08
CA ASP A 120 -10.05 -1.35 22.20
C ASP A 120 -10.50 -2.63 22.92
N GLN A 121 -10.45 -2.62 24.25
CA GLN A 121 -10.96 -3.68 25.08
C GLN A 121 -12.21 -3.19 25.82
N GLU A 122 -13.36 -3.77 25.47
CA GLU A 122 -14.66 -3.51 26.11
C GLU A 122 -15.04 -2.02 26.25
N GLY A 123 -14.62 -1.16 25.32
CA GLY A 123 -14.92 0.28 25.33
C GLY A 123 -14.17 1.08 26.40
N GLN A 124 -13.18 0.48 27.07
CA GLN A 124 -12.49 1.12 28.19
C GLN A 124 -11.33 2.01 27.74
N ARG A 125 -10.50 1.51 26.83
CA ARG A 125 -9.29 2.19 26.40
C ARG A 125 -8.91 1.78 24.99
N GLN A 126 -8.81 2.78 24.12
CA GLN A 126 -8.23 2.64 22.79
C GLN A 126 -6.71 2.82 22.86
N VAL A 127 -5.96 1.89 22.26
CA VAL A 127 -4.50 1.89 22.15
C VAL A 127 -4.11 1.84 20.68
N LYS A 128 -3.27 2.78 20.22
CA LYS A 128 -2.70 2.74 18.88
C LYS A 128 -1.69 1.60 18.80
N LEU A 129 -1.91 0.64 17.90
CA LEU A 129 -1.03 -0.51 17.71
C LEU A 129 0.11 -0.20 16.74
N GLY A 130 -0.16 0.58 15.70
CA GLY A 130 0.84 0.88 14.67
C GLY A 130 0.21 1.42 13.40
N GLN A 131 1.05 1.63 12.39
CA GLN A 131 0.65 2.04 11.05
C GLN A 131 1.19 1.05 10.03
N PHE A 132 0.45 0.88 8.94
CA PHE A 132 0.84 0.01 7.82
C PHE A 132 0.29 0.60 6.52
N VAL A 133 0.89 0.21 5.40
CA VAL A 133 0.40 0.54 4.07
C VAL A 133 -0.29 -0.68 3.48
N LEU A 134 -1.55 -0.50 3.09
CA LEU A 134 -2.33 -1.51 2.38
C LEU A 134 -2.25 -1.27 0.88
N LEU A 135 -1.82 -2.28 0.13
CA LEU A 135 -1.70 -2.27 -1.33
C LEU A 135 -2.75 -3.17 -1.98
N TYR A 136 -2.88 -3.06 -3.31
CA TYR A 136 -3.64 -4.02 -4.11
C TYR A 136 -3.01 -5.42 -4.05
N ASN A 137 -3.82 -6.46 -4.25
CA ASN A 137 -3.38 -7.84 -4.16
C ASN A 137 -3.67 -8.67 -5.43
N PRO A 138 -2.73 -8.69 -6.39
CA PRO A 138 -2.82 -9.56 -7.57
C PRO A 138 -2.86 -11.06 -7.28
N TRP A 139 -2.44 -11.49 -6.09
CA TRP A 139 -2.46 -12.91 -5.67
C TRP A 139 -3.76 -13.31 -4.97
N CYS A 140 -4.64 -12.37 -4.66
CA CYS A 140 -5.91 -12.66 -3.97
C CYS A 140 -7.05 -12.86 -4.99
N PRO A 141 -7.65 -14.06 -5.12
CA PRO A 141 -8.73 -14.33 -6.08
C PRO A 141 -9.99 -13.47 -5.92
N ARG A 142 -10.13 -12.78 -4.78
CA ARG A 142 -11.25 -11.88 -4.48
C ARG A 142 -10.94 -10.42 -4.77
N ASP A 143 -9.68 -10.09 -5.08
CA ASP A 143 -9.30 -8.75 -5.48
C ASP A 143 -9.65 -8.52 -6.95
N SER A 144 -10.13 -7.32 -7.26
CA SER A 144 -10.37 -6.86 -8.63
C SER A 144 -9.15 -6.91 -9.55
N VAL A 145 -7.93 -6.96 -9.01
CA VAL A 145 -6.68 -7.04 -9.80
C VAL A 145 -6.04 -8.42 -9.81
N TYR A 146 -6.77 -9.46 -9.40
CA TYR A 146 -6.29 -10.83 -9.39
C TYR A 146 -5.77 -11.27 -10.76
N LEU A 147 -4.63 -11.96 -10.76
CA LEU A 147 -4.08 -12.67 -11.90
C LEU A 147 -3.80 -14.12 -11.48
N ASP A 148 -4.29 -15.08 -12.28
CA ASP A 148 -4.13 -16.52 -12.05
C ASP A 148 -2.87 -17.11 -12.68
N ASP A 149 -2.01 -16.26 -13.22
CA ASP A 149 -0.86 -16.62 -14.04
C ASP A 149 0.40 -16.02 -13.42
N GLU A 150 1.24 -16.89 -12.84
CA GLU A 150 2.48 -16.52 -12.14
C GLU A 150 3.48 -15.83 -13.08
N ASP A 151 3.54 -16.21 -14.35
CA ASP A 151 4.45 -15.56 -15.32
C ASP A 151 4.01 -14.11 -15.58
N LYS A 152 2.69 -13.86 -15.59
CA LYS A 152 2.15 -12.50 -15.69
C LYS A 152 2.33 -11.70 -14.41
N LEU A 153 2.25 -12.34 -13.24
CA LEU A 153 2.52 -11.68 -11.97
C LEU A 153 3.99 -11.23 -11.90
N GLU A 154 4.91 -12.09 -12.32
CA GLU A 154 6.32 -11.76 -12.43
C GLU A 154 6.54 -10.59 -13.40
N GLU A 155 5.99 -10.66 -14.62
CA GLU A 155 6.21 -9.63 -15.64
C GLU A 155 5.53 -8.28 -15.31
N TYR A 156 4.28 -8.28 -14.84
CA TYR A 156 3.46 -7.08 -14.74
C TYR A 156 3.51 -6.38 -13.38
N VAL A 157 3.88 -7.13 -12.33
CA VAL A 157 3.90 -6.61 -10.96
C VAL A 157 5.33 -6.54 -10.44
N LEU A 158 6.11 -7.61 -10.60
CA LEU A 158 7.41 -7.74 -9.93
C LEU A 158 8.59 -7.24 -10.78
N SER A 159 8.54 -7.38 -12.10
CA SER A 159 9.61 -6.96 -13.00
C SER A 159 9.80 -5.45 -12.99
N GLN A 160 11.02 -5.01 -12.71
CA GLN A 160 11.37 -3.59 -12.59
C GLN A 160 12.04 -3.03 -13.85
N ASP A 161 12.30 -3.89 -14.83
CA ASP A 161 12.96 -3.56 -16.08
C ASP A 161 12.10 -4.05 -17.24
N GLY A 162 12.09 -3.30 -18.34
CA GLY A 162 11.32 -3.70 -19.51
C GLY A 162 11.74 -2.98 -20.78
N LEU A 163 10.91 -3.14 -21.80
CA LEU A 163 11.12 -2.53 -23.11
C LEU A 163 9.96 -1.60 -23.46
N ILE A 164 10.31 -0.43 -23.98
CA ILE A 164 9.37 0.52 -24.55
C ILE A 164 9.60 0.57 -26.04
N TYR A 165 8.57 0.23 -26.81
CA TYR A 165 8.62 0.27 -28.26
C TYR A 165 8.24 1.66 -28.77
N VAL A 166 9.21 2.38 -29.33
CA VAL A 166 9.03 3.69 -29.95
C VAL A 166 9.33 3.57 -31.44
N ILE A 167 8.27 3.59 -32.26
CA ILE A 167 8.34 3.40 -33.72
C ILE A 167 8.98 2.04 -34.05
N ASN A 168 10.28 2.01 -34.38
CA ASN A 168 11.03 0.81 -34.76
C ASN A 168 12.14 0.46 -33.77
N LEU A 169 12.19 1.13 -32.61
CA LEU A 169 13.21 0.95 -31.58
C LEU A 169 12.58 0.34 -30.34
N ALA A 170 13.27 -0.64 -29.76
CA ALA A 170 12.99 -1.15 -28.42
C ALA A 170 13.97 -0.47 -27.45
N LEU A 171 13.46 0.41 -26.60
CA LEU A 171 14.24 1.15 -25.63
C LEU A 171 14.19 0.39 -24.29
N PRO A 172 15.34 0.04 -23.69
CA PRO A 172 15.35 -0.48 -22.33
C PRO A 172 14.86 0.60 -21.36
N TRP A 173 14.05 0.20 -20.38
CA TRP A 173 13.51 1.11 -19.39
C TRP A 173 13.52 0.48 -18.00
N ILE A 174 13.97 1.26 -17.01
CA ILE A 174 13.93 0.91 -15.60
C ILE A 174 12.67 1.53 -14.99
N PHE A 175 11.63 0.72 -14.78
CA PHE A 175 10.44 1.14 -14.05
C PHE A 175 10.76 1.37 -12.58
N GLY A 176 11.52 0.46 -11.96
CA GLY A 176 12.06 0.61 -10.61
C GLY A 176 11.02 0.90 -9.52
N GLN A 177 9.82 0.31 -9.62
CA GLN A 177 8.70 0.53 -8.70
C GLN A 177 9.03 0.23 -7.24
N PHE A 178 10.06 -0.60 -6.99
CA PHE A 178 10.50 -0.99 -5.66
C PHE A 178 11.83 -0.36 -5.24
N GLN A 179 12.35 0.58 -6.04
CA GLN A 179 13.48 1.38 -5.58
C GLN A 179 13.08 2.29 -4.41
N GLN A 180 14.05 2.56 -3.55
CA GLN A 180 13.85 3.32 -2.32
C GLN A 180 13.11 4.64 -2.57
N GLY A 181 12.11 4.93 -1.74
CA GLY A 181 11.27 6.12 -1.82
C GLY A 181 10.24 6.18 -2.97
N ILE A 182 10.29 5.29 -3.97
CA ILE A 182 9.35 5.36 -5.13
C ILE A 182 7.92 5.09 -4.70
N LEU A 183 7.69 4.11 -3.83
CA LEU A 183 6.37 3.82 -3.28
C LEU A 183 5.79 5.00 -2.51
N ASP A 184 6.56 5.63 -1.64
CA ASP A 184 6.12 6.82 -0.92
C ASP A 184 5.80 7.98 -1.88
N ILE A 185 6.60 8.16 -2.92
CA ILE A 185 6.34 9.17 -3.97
C ILE A 185 5.01 8.89 -4.67
N CYS A 186 4.75 7.64 -5.05
CA CYS A 186 3.49 7.24 -5.68
C CYS A 186 2.27 7.43 -4.75
N LEU A 187 2.41 7.11 -3.47
CA LEU A 187 1.36 7.33 -2.46
C LEU A 187 1.10 8.83 -2.23
N LYS A 188 2.15 9.66 -2.14
CA LYS A 188 2.04 11.12 -2.07
C LYS A 188 1.33 11.70 -3.28
N LEU A 189 1.67 11.22 -4.49
CA LEU A 189 1.00 11.63 -5.73
C LEU A 189 -0.52 11.39 -5.63
N LEU A 190 -0.92 10.21 -5.17
CA LEU A 190 -2.32 9.85 -4.96
C LEU A 190 -3.03 10.64 -3.86
N GLY A 191 -2.33 11.54 -3.15
CA GLY A 191 -2.86 12.24 -1.98
C GLY A 191 -3.04 11.33 -0.76
N ILE A 192 -2.42 10.15 -0.80
CA ILE A 192 -2.45 9.14 0.26
C ILE A 192 -1.23 9.37 1.16
N ASP A 193 -1.16 10.55 1.78
CA ASP A 193 -0.15 10.90 2.78
C ASP A 193 -0.74 10.67 4.19
N PRO A 194 0.04 10.23 5.20
CA PRO A 194 -0.37 10.28 6.61
C PRO A 194 -0.96 11.62 7.08
N ALA A 195 -0.60 12.76 6.47
CA ALA A 195 -1.20 14.08 6.74
C ALA A 195 -2.50 14.38 5.94
N GLY A 196 -3.05 13.36 5.27
CA GLY A 196 -3.85 13.41 4.04
C GLY A 196 -4.96 14.45 3.88
N VAL A 197 -5.07 14.92 2.64
CA VAL A 197 -6.22 15.64 2.08
C VAL A 197 -7.33 14.62 1.76
N GLN A 198 -8.60 15.07 1.77
CA GLN A 198 -9.83 14.29 1.60
C GLN A 198 -9.83 13.33 0.40
N GLY A 199 -10.51 12.17 0.54
CA GLY A 199 -10.94 11.36 -0.61
C GLY A 199 -10.43 9.91 -0.70
N CYS A 200 -9.91 9.32 0.38
CA CYS A 200 -9.34 7.96 0.33
C CYS A 200 -10.35 6.84 -0.03
N GLY A 201 -11.65 7.01 0.21
CA GLY A 201 -12.62 5.91 0.00
C GLY A 201 -12.65 5.35 -1.44
N ALA A 202 -12.38 6.19 -2.44
CA ALA A 202 -12.35 5.77 -3.84
C ALA A 202 -11.09 4.99 -4.24
N THR A 203 -10.03 5.01 -3.41
CA THR A 203 -8.75 4.36 -3.72
C THR A 203 -8.84 2.83 -3.63
N GLY A 204 -9.97 2.26 -3.22
CA GLY A 204 -10.21 0.82 -3.31
C GLY A 204 -10.52 0.34 -4.74
N ASN A 205 -10.81 1.26 -5.66
CA ASN A 205 -11.11 0.93 -7.04
C ASN A 205 -9.88 1.14 -7.94
N PRO A 206 -9.33 0.08 -8.57
CA PRO A 206 -8.14 0.18 -9.40
C PRO A 206 -8.34 1.08 -10.63
N VAL A 207 -9.56 1.13 -11.18
CA VAL A 207 -9.89 2.02 -12.31
C VAL A 207 -9.83 3.49 -11.90
N TYR A 208 -10.26 3.81 -10.66
CA TYR A 208 -10.17 5.16 -10.13
C TYR A 208 -8.70 5.57 -9.94
N VAL A 209 -7.91 4.72 -9.27
CA VAL A 209 -6.48 4.96 -8.99
C VAL A 209 -5.70 5.13 -10.29
N THR A 210 -5.91 4.25 -11.27
CA THR A 210 -5.27 4.32 -12.59
C THR A 210 -5.57 5.64 -13.31
N ARG A 211 -6.83 6.07 -13.32
CA ARG A 211 -7.23 7.35 -13.94
C ARG A 211 -6.65 8.56 -13.20
N LEU A 212 -6.64 8.50 -11.88
CA LEU A 212 -6.10 9.56 -11.03
C LEU A 212 -4.60 9.71 -11.27
N LEU A 213 -3.82 8.63 -11.21
CA LEU A 213 -2.37 8.64 -11.49
C LEU A 213 -2.05 9.22 -12.86
N SER A 214 -2.70 8.73 -13.90
CA SER A 214 -2.47 9.21 -15.27
C SER A 214 -2.71 10.72 -15.38
N GLY A 215 -3.80 11.22 -14.77
CA GLY A 215 -4.11 12.65 -14.74
C GLY A 215 -3.12 13.47 -13.93
N LEU A 216 -2.66 12.96 -12.78
CA LEU A 216 -1.69 13.63 -11.92
C LEU A 216 -0.31 13.70 -12.57
N ILE A 217 0.14 12.61 -13.19
CA ILE A 217 1.44 12.57 -13.88
C ILE A 217 1.46 13.61 -15.00
N HIS A 218 0.40 13.65 -15.80
CA HIS A 218 0.26 14.61 -16.88
C HIS A 218 0.24 16.07 -16.40
N LYS A 219 -0.42 16.36 -15.28
CA LYS A 219 -0.63 17.75 -14.81
C LYS A 219 0.46 18.26 -13.87
N HIS A 220 1.09 17.37 -13.11
CA HIS A 220 1.90 17.74 -11.96
C HIS A 220 3.29 17.11 -11.93
N VAL A 221 3.54 16.00 -12.64
CA VAL A 221 4.85 15.31 -12.62
C VAL A 221 5.74 15.71 -13.78
N LEU A 222 5.25 15.62 -15.01
CA LEU A 222 6.09 15.69 -16.20
C LEU A 222 5.55 16.70 -17.22
N TRP A 223 6.44 17.57 -17.72
CA TRP A 223 6.11 18.57 -18.73
C TRP A 223 6.28 18.00 -20.14
N GLY A 224 5.22 18.05 -20.96
CA GLY A 224 5.27 17.58 -22.35
C GLY A 224 5.93 18.57 -23.31
N ASN A 225 6.90 18.12 -24.13
CA ASN A 225 7.53 18.97 -25.15
C ASN A 225 7.97 18.15 -26.39
N TRP A 226 7.72 18.71 -27.58
CA TRP A 226 8.02 18.11 -28.90
C TRP A 226 8.91 19.00 -29.78
N ASN A 227 9.43 20.10 -29.23
CA ASN A 227 10.27 21.06 -29.94
C ASN A 227 11.66 21.13 -29.27
N ASP A 228 12.20 22.33 -29.09
CA ASP A 228 13.47 22.54 -28.40
C ASP A 228 13.39 22.12 -26.92
N THR A 229 14.34 21.30 -26.48
CA THR A 229 14.47 20.79 -25.12
C THR A 229 15.76 21.27 -24.43
N SER A 230 16.40 22.32 -24.95
CA SER A 230 17.69 22.83 -24.48
C SER A 230 17.74 23.25 -23.01
N ASP A 231 16.60 23.56 -22.39
CA ASP A 231 16.47 23.94 -20.98
C ASP A 231 15.99 22.79 -20.05
N GLY A 232 15.99 21.55 -20.55
CA GLY A 232 15.59 20.36 -19.79
C GLY A 232 16.28 19.09 -20.29
N VAL A 233 15.76 17.94 -19.89
CA VAL A 233 16.23 16.64 -20.39
C VAL A 233 15.46 16.29 -21.67
N ASN A 234 16.20 15.87 -22.70
CA ASN A 234 15.57 15.38 -23.93
C ASN A 234 14.78 14.10 -23.62
N PRO A 235 13.51 13.98 -24.04
CA PRO A 235 12.69 12.79 -23.82
C PRO A 235 13.32 11.45 -24.24
N GLU A 236 14.25 11.46 -25.21
CA GLU A 236 14.99 10.27 -25.67
C GLU A 236 16.14 9.85 -24.72
N GLU A 237 16.57 10.73 -23.82
CA GLU A 237 17.66 10.46 -22.87
C GLU A 237 17.17 9.74 -21.60
N TRP A 238 15.86 9.78 -21.31
CA TRP A 238 15.31 9.06 -20.18
C TRP A 238 15.44 7.55 -20.38
N GLN A 239 15.89 6.88 -19.32
CA GLN A 239 16.01 5.43 -19.25
C GLN A 239 15.31 4.87 -18.02
N SER A 240 14.74 5.73 -17.17
CA SER A 240 14.19 5.34 -15.88
C SER A 240 13.06 6.25 -15.42
N SER A 241 12.01 5.64 -14.89
CA SER A 241 10.94 6.38 -14.19
C SER A 241 11.38 6.86 -12.80
N VAL A 242 12.35 6.16 -12.19
CA VAL A 242 12.84 6.44 -10.83
C VAL A 242 13.41 7.86 -10.77
N GLU A 243 14.28 8.20 -11.71
CA GLU A 243 14.92 9.51 -11.76
C GLU A 243 13.89 10.63 -11.91
N ILE A 244 12.88 10.44 -12.77
CA ILE A 244 11.81 11.41 -12.98
C ILE A 244 11.02 11.63 -11.69
N LEU A 245 10.58 10.55 -11.04
CA LEU A 245 9.78 10.62 -9.82
C LEU A 245 10.56 11.23 -8.65
N GLN A 246 11.84 10.90 -8.50
CA GLN A 246 12.70 11.47 -7.46
C GLN A 246 12.98 12.96 -7.69
N ARG A 247 13.26 13.37 -8.94
CA ARG A 247 13.41 14.80 -9.28
C ARG A 247 12.13 15.57 -8.98
N TRP A 248 10.98 15.03 -9.35
CA TRP A 248 9.68 15.62 -9.04
C TRP A 248 9.48 15.79 -7.53
N ASP A 249 9.75 14.75 -6.72
CA ASP A 249 9.57 14.82 -5.27
C ASP A 249 10.57 15.78 -4.61
N MET A 250 11.77 15.93 -5.16
CA MET A 250 12.78 16.86 -4.64
C MET A 250 12.45 18.32 -4.99
N GLU A 251 12.13 18.59 -6.25
CA GLU A 251 11.93 19.95 -6.77
C GLU A 251 10.51 20.47 -6.50
N LYS A 252 9.56 19.58 -6.23
CA LYS A 252 8.12 19.89 -6.08
C LYS A 252 7.56 20.65 -7.28
N SER A 253 8.08 20.35 -8.48
CA SER A 253 7.72 21.03 -9.74
C SER A 253 7.73 20.05 -10.92
N LEU A 254 7.15 20.47 -12.05
CA LEU A 254 7.08 19.66 -13.26
C LEU A 254 8.48 19.38 -13.81
N VAL A 255 8.83 18.10 -13.94
CA VAL A 255 10.08 17.64 -14.54
C VAL A 255 10.04 17.84 -16.05
N ARG A 256 11.10 18.43 -16.61
CA ARG A 256 11.24 18.73 -18.04
C ARG A 256 12.21 17.74 -18.68
N TYR A 257 11.89 17.02 -19.76
CA TYR A 257 10.63 16.95 -20.51
C TYR A 257 10.19 15.51 -20.78
N GLY A 258 8.92 15.31 -21.12
CA GLY A 258 8.34 14.02 -21.48
C GLY A 258 7.68 14.01 -22.86
N GLN A 259 7.63 12.83 -23.46
CA GLN A 259 6.75 12.49 -24.57
C GLN A 259 5.93 11.24 -24.23
N CYS A 260 5.04 10.81 -25.14
CA CYS A 260 4.01 9.81 -24.85
C CYS A 260 4.54 8.54 -24.16
N TRP A 261 5.69 8.02 -24.59
CA TRP A 261 6.28 6.83 -23.99
C TRP A 261 6.84 7.08 -22.59
N VAL A 262 7.40 8.25 -22.31
CA VAL A 262 7.87 8.65 -20.98
C VAL A 262 6.69 8.76 -20.01
N PHE A 263 5.58 9.39 -20.44
CA PHE A 263 4.35 9.45 -19.64
C PHE A 263 3.81 8.05 -19.36
N ALA A 264 3.77 7.18 -20.38
CA ALA A 264 3.32 5.80 -20.22
C ALA A 264 4.20 5.02 -19.23
N ALA A 265 5.52 5.20 -19.30
CA ALA A 265 6.46 4.51 -18.44
C ALA A 265 6.36 4.93 -16.97
N VAL A 266 6.27 6.23 -16.70
CA VAL A 266 6.09 6.76 -15.35
C VAL A 266 4.74 6.32 -14.77
N ASN A 267 3.70 6.27 -15.61
CA ASN A 267 2.38 5.76 -15.21
C ASN A 267 2.41 4.25 -14.92
N CYS A 268 3.14 3.47 -15.73
CA CYS A 268 3.36 2.04 -15.50
C CYS A 268 4.01 1.81 -14.13
N THR A 269 5.11 2.53 -13.83
CA THR A 269 5.75 2.51 -12.50
C THR A 269 4.73 2.77 -11.40
N GLY A 270 3.98 3.88 -11.46
CA GLY A 270 3.03 4.22 -10.39
C GLY A 270 1.92 3.19 -10.17
N ILE A 271 1.46 2.55 -11.23
CA ILE A 271 0.44 1.48 -11.20
C ILE A 271 1.04 0.21 -10.57
N SER A 272 2.19 -0.25 -11.05
CA SER A 272 2.87 -1.44 -10.53
C SER A 272 3.26 -1.29 -9.05
N THR A 273 3.71 -0.10 -8.64
CA THR A 273 4.02 0.21 -7.24
C THR A 273 2.82 0.03 -6.31
N ALA A 274 1.61 0.36 -6.77
CA ALA A 274 0.39 0.17 -6.00
C ALA A 274 -0.06 -1.31 -5.91
N GLY A 275 0.59 -2.21 -6.66
CA GLY A 275 0.19 -3.61 -6.85
C GLY A 275 -0.86 -3.79 -7.95
N LEU A 276 -0.94 -2.87 -8.91
CA LEU A 276 -1.81 -3.01 -10.07
C LEU A 276 -1.01 -3.60 -11.24
N SER A 277 -1.65 -4.42 -12.08
CA SER A 277 -1.09 -4.85 -13.36
C SER A 277 -1.52 -3.88 -14.48
N PRO A 278 -0.62 -3.46 -15.39
CA PRO A 278 -0.96 -2.59 -16.53
C PRO A 278 -1.68 -3.29 -17.70
N GLY A 279 -2.12 -4.55 -17.55
CA GLY A 279 -2.80 -5.35 -18.58
C GLY A 279 -4.26 -5.00 -18.84
#